data_AF-A0A5J6LCR4-F1
#
_entry.id   AF-A0A5J6LCR4-F1
#
_cell.length_a   1.000
_cell.length_b   1.000
_cell.length_c   1.000
_cell.angle_alpha   90.00
_cell.angle_beta   90.00
_cell.angle_gamma   90.00
#
_symmetry.space_group_name_H-M   'P 1'
#
loop_
_entity.id
_entity.type
_entity.pdbx_description
1 polymer ?
#
loop_
_entity_poly.entity_id
_entity_poly.type
_entity_poly.pdbx_seq_one_letter_code
_entity_poly.pdbx_strand_id
1 'polypeptide(L)'
;MSNLLAQVAFEHSLRTEQIIHLGTMACSIPMVDAAQEAFEDDWYQVWAALGLTPPRLDAEYEGISDAIIDNQRTGFLVQIGTPVTGSWSHYRLQWFYGESMEEIYTKAAKWQTEYIDKKREQALSKEKTSC
;
A
#
# COMPACT_ATOMS: atom_id res chain seq x y z
N MET A 1 14.24 -20.71 -0.31
CA MET A 1 13.06 -19.86 -0.55
C MET A 1 13.23 -18.41 -0.07
N SER A 2 14.29 -18.06 0.69
CA SER A 2 14.46 -16.74 1.32
C SER A 2 14.89 -15.57 0.40
N ASN A 3 15.00 -15.73 -0.92
CA ASN A 3 15.62 -14.72 -1.78
C ASN A 3 14.70 -14.11 -2.86
N LEU A 4 13.50 -14.67 -3.07
CA LEU A 4 12.63 -14.23 -4.17
C LEU A 4 12.02 -12.84 -3.91
N LEU A 5 11.54 -12.59 -2.67
CA LEU A 5 10.94 -11.30 -2.33
C LEU A 5 11.94 -10.16 -2.32
N ALA A 6 13.13 -10.41 -1.76
CA ALA A 6 14.22 -9.43 -1.78
C ALA A 6 14.65 -9.12 -3.22
N GLN A 7 14.69 -10.14 -4.09
CA GLN A 7 14.98 -9.96 -5.50
C GLN A 7 13.90 -9.13 -6.22
N VAL A 8 12.62 -9.45 -6.04
CA VAL A 8 11.51 -8.67 -6.62
C VAL A 8 11.55 -7.23 -6.13
N ALA A 9 11.76 -7.01 -4.82
CA ALA A 9 11.86 -5.68 -4.25
C ALA A 9 13.02 -4.88 -4.86
N PHE A 10 14.18 -5.51 -5.04
CA PHE A 10 15.34 -4.88 -5.66
C PHE A 10 15.11 -4.56 -7.14
N GLU A 11 14.63 -5.53 -7.92
CA GLU A 11 14.40 -5.41 -9.36
C GLU A 11 13.39 -4.31 -9.70
N HIS A 12 12.36 -4.16 -8.86
CA HIS A 12 11.31 -3.16 -9.05
C HIS A 12 11.53 -1.88 -8.22
N SER A 13 12.67 -1.73 -7.53
CA SER A 13 12.94 -0.56 -6.66
C SER A 13 11.83 -0.29 -5.65
N LEU A 14 11.33 -1.34 -5.01
CA LEU A 14 10.30 -1.27 -3.97
C LEU A 14 10.96 -1.18 -2.59
N ARG A 15 10.40 -0.35 -1.73
CA ARG A 15 10.77 -0.26 -0.32
C ARG A 15 9.53 -0.40 0.54
N THR A 16 9.59 -1.24 1.56
CA THR A 16 8.54 -1.29 2.58
C THR A 16 8.76 -0.16 3.58
N GLU A 17 7.74 0.68 3.77
CA GLU A 17 7.77 1.73 4.79
C GLU A 17 7.11 1.24 6.09
N GLN A 18 6.00 0.53 5.97
CA GLN A 18 5.19 0.11 7.12
C GLN A 18 4.54 -1.23 6.85
N ILE A 19 4.50 -2.09 7.88
CA ILE A 19 3.81 -3.39 7.86
C ILE A 19 2.87 -3.44 9.06
N ILE A 20 1.59 -3.68 8.78
CA ILE A 20 0.55 -3.86 9.79
C ILE A 20 -0.11 -5.20 9.56
N HIS A 21 -0.04 -6.10 10.54
CA HIS A 21 -0.85 -7.31 10.54
C HIS A 21 -2.21 -7.00 11.18
N LEU A 22 -3.25 -6.85 10.36
CA LEU A 22 -4.52 -6.27 10.76
C LEU A 22 -5.21 -7.07 11.87
N GLY A 23 -5.18 -8.41 11.77
CA GLY A 23 -5.83 -9.27 12.76
C GLY A 23 -5.27 -9.12 14.19
N THR A 24 -4.02 -8.67 14.35
CA THR A 24 -3.40 -8.52 15.67
C THR A 24 -3.17 -7.07 16.07
N MET A 25 -3.00 -6.16 15.11
CA MET A 25 -2.65 -4.76 15.37
C MET A 25 -3.85 -3.82 15.23
N ALA A 26 -4.78 -4.12 14.33
CA ALA A 26 -5.97 -3.30 14.11
C ALA A 26 -7.17 -3.81 14.91
N CYS A 27 -7.27 -5.12 15.17
CA CYS A 27 -8.36 -5.72 15.93
C CYS A 27 -8.06 -5.86 17.45
N SER A 28 -6.96 -5.29 17.94
CA SER A 28 -6.68 -5.24 19.38
C SER A 28 -7.38 -4.05 20.03
N ILE A 29 -7.70 -4.16 21.33
CA ILE A 29 -8.21 -3.03 22.12
C ILE A 29 -7.24 -2.77 23.28
N PRO A 30 -6.54 -1.62 23.31
CA PRO A 30 -6.54 -0.56 22.29
C PRO A 30 -5.90 -1.01 20.97
N MET A 31 -6.23 -0.32 19.88
CA MET A 31 -5.56 -0.48 18.58
C MET A 31 -4.08 -0.10 18.74
N VAL A 32 -3.18 -0.79 18.05
CA VAL A 32 -1.75 -0.46 18.09
C VAL A 32 -1.50 0.84 17.33
N ASP A 33 -0.68 1.73 17.89
CA ASP A 33 -0.37 3.07 17.33
C ASP A 33 -0.07 3.05 15.82
N ALA A 34 0.75 2.11 15.36
CA ALA A 34 1.08 2.01 13.93
C ALA A 34 -0.16 1.73 13.04
N ALA A 35 -1.11 0.93 13.51
CA ALA A 35 -2.37 0.71 12.80
C ALA A 35 -3.26 1.95 12.88
N GLN A 36 -3.35 2.56 14.06
CA GLN A 36 -4.12 3.77 14.29
C GLN A 36 -3.66 4.92 13.37
N GLU A 37 -2.37 5.23 13.36
CA GLU A 37 -1.76 6.26 12.49
C GLU A 37 -2.09 6.03 11.02
N ALA A 38 -2.03 4.78 10.54
CA ALA A 38 -2.35 4.47 9.15
C ALA A 38 -3.82 4.77 8.80
N PHE A 39 -4.76 4.45 9.69
CA PHE A 39 -6.18 4.78 9.47
C PHE A 39 -6.44 6.29 9.61
N GLU A 40 -5.75 7.00 10.50
CA GLU A 40 -5.94 8.43 10.69
C GLU A 40 -5.34 9.26 9.54
N ASP A 41 -4.11 8.97 9.13
CA ASP A 41 -3.37 9.77 8.15
C ASP A 41 -3.75 9.44 6.70
N ASP A 42 -4.07 8.17 6.43
CA ASP A 42 -4.28 7.64 5.08
C ASP A 42 -5.64 6.93 4.92
N TRP A 43 -6.67 7.38 5.64
CA TRP A 43 -8.01 6.79 5.70
C TRP A 43 -8.49 6.22 4.35
N TYR A 44 -8.66 7.09 3.34
CA TYR A 44 -9.21 6.68 2.05
C TYR A 44 -8.29 5.72 1.28
N GLN A 45 -6.97 5.89 1.36
CA GLN A 45 -6.00 5.01 0.70
C GLN A 45 -6.00 3.62 1.34
N VAL A 46 -6.08 3.55 2.67
CA VAL A 46 -6.15 2.28 3.41
C VAL A 46 -7.44 1.54 3.07
N TRP A 47 -8.60 2.20 3.15
CA TRP A 47 -9.88 1.56 2.80
C TRP A 47 -9.93 1.09 1.35
N ALA A 48 -9.36 1.88 0.42
CA ALA A 48 -9.21 1.47 -0.97
C ALA A 48 -8.30 0.24 -1.12
N ALA A 49 -7.20 0.15 -0.37
CA ALA A 49 -6.31 -1.02 -0.38
C ALA A 49 -7.00 -2.28 0.15
N LEU A 50 -7.87 -2.15 1.16
CA LEU A 50 -8.70 -3.25 1.68
C LEU A 50 -9.80 -3.69 0.70
N GLY A 51 -10.10 -2.86 -0.31
CA GLY A 51 -11.23 -3.06 -1.22
C GLY A 51 -12.57 -2.94 -0.50
N LEU A 52 -12.65 -2.13 0.55
CA LEU A 52 -13.82 -1.94 1.39
C LEU A 52 -14.32 -0.50 1.30
N THR A 53 -15.61 -0.31 1.56
CA THR A 53 -16.16 1.04 1.71
C THR A 53 -15.82 1.55 3.11
N PRO A 54 -15.19 2.73 3.24
CA PRO A 54 -14.91 3.28 4.55
C PRO A 54 -16.22 3.49 5.34
N PRO A 55 -16.23 3.21 6.65
CA PRO A 55 -17.28 3.71 7.52
C PRO A 55 -17.22 5.25 7.57
N ARG A 56 -18.13 5.87 8.31
CA ARG A 56 -18.07 7.33 8.49
C ARG A 56 -16.76 7.70 9.20
N LEU A 57 -16.22 8.88 8.87
CA LEU A 57 -14.96 9.40 9.43
C LEU A 57 -14.99 9.57 10.95
N ASP A 58 -16.19 9.69 11.54
CA ASP A 58 -16.41 9.78 12.98
C ASP A 58 -16.66 8.41 13.63
N ALA A 59 -16.50 7.30 12.89
CA ALA A 59 -16.60 5.98 13.45
C ALA A 59 -15.49 5.72 14.48
N GLU A 60 -15.88 5.20 15.64
CA GLU A 60 -14.94 4.77 16.68
C GLU A 60 -14.06 3.60 16.18
N TYR A 61 -12.90 3.38 16.81
CA TYR A 61 -11.96 2.31 16.43
C TYR A 61 -12.60 0.91 16.49
N GLU A 62 -13.64 0.73 17.30
CA GLU A 62 -14.47 -0.49 17.32
C GLU A 62 -15.10 -0.74 15.94
N GLY A 63 -15.60 0.30 15.27
CA GLY A 63 -16.17 0.19 13.92
C GLY A 63 -15.14 -0.15 12.84
N ILE A 64 -13.87 0.23 13.02
CA ILE A 64 -12.77 -0.20 12.13
C ILE A 64 -12.50 -1.69 12.33
N SER A 65 -12.41 -2.13 13.59
CA SER A 65 -12.16 -3.53 13.95
C SER A 65 -13.26 -4.44 13.43
N ASP A 66 -14.52 -4.06 13.65
CA ASP A 66 -15.69 -4.81 13.18
C ASP A 66 -15.69 -4.92 11.66
N ALA A 67 -15.47 -3.81 10.95
CA ALA A 67 -15.40 -3.83 9.49
C ALA A 67 -14.27 -4.72 8.95
N ILE A 68 -13.13 -4.78 9.63
CA ILE A 68 -12.02 -5.69 9.27
C ILE A 68 -12.43 -7.16 9.50
N ILE A 69 -12.99 -7.46 10.67
CA ILE A 69 -13.38 -8.83 11.08
C ILE A 69 -14.51 -9.36 10.20
N ASP A 70 -15.57 -8.58 10.02
CA ASP A 70 -16.77 -8.95 9.26
C ASP A 70 -16.46 -9.22 7.78
N ASN A 71 -15.46 -8.51 7.24
CA ASN A 71 -15.00 -8.71 5.86
C ASN A 71 -13.80 -9.66 5.74
N GLN A 72 -13.41 -10.33 6.83
CA GLN A 72 -12.31 -11.28 6.87
C GLN A 72 -10.98 -10.71 6.34
N ARG A 73 -10.71 -9.43 6.63
CA ARG A 73 -9.50 -8.71 6.19
C ARG A 73 -8.39 -8.73 7.25
N THR A 74 -8.04 -9.91 7.75
CA THR A 74 -7.11 -10.05 8.89
C THR A 74 -5.64 -10.21 8.52
N GLY A 75 -5.31 -10.18 7.21
CA GLY A 75 -3.96 -10.30 6.69
C GLY A 75 -3.08 -9.05 6.89
N PHE A 76 -2.19 -8.80 5.93
CA PHE A 76 -1.21 -7.72 5.99
C PHE A 76 -1.67 -6.50 5.20
N LEU A 77 -1.61 -5.33 5.84
CA LEU A 77 -1.67 -4.03 5.23
C LEU A 77 -0.26 -3.42 5.22
N VAL A 78 0.26 -3.13 4.03
CA VAL A 78 1.66 -2.73 3.86
C VAL A 78 1.74 -1.49 2.98
N GLN A 79 2.49 -0.49 3.44
CA GLN A 79 2.81 0.69 2.65
C GLN A 79 4.11 0.47 1.89
N ILE A 80 4.05 0.58 0.57
CA ILE A 80 5.20 0.39 -0.32
C ILE A 80 5.54 1.71 -1.02
N GLY A 81 6.83 2.04 -1.00
CA GLY A 81 7.44 3.15 -1.72
C GLY A 81 8.13 2.73 -3.02
N THR A 82 8.03 3.57 -4.06
CA THR A 82 8.83 3.46 -5.30
C THR A 82 9.27 4.85 -5.81
N PRO A 83 10.50 5.02 -6.35
CA PRO A 83 10.97 6.29 -6.88
C PRO A 83 10.23 6.71 -8.16
N VAL A 84 10.02 8.03 -8.35
CA VAL A 84 9.22 8.56 -9.48
C VAL A 84 9.98 8.59 -10.82
N THR A 85 11.31 8.57 -10.77
CA THR A 85 12.20 8.61 -11.95
C THR A 85 13.55 7.95 -11.65
N GLY A 86 13.56 6.90 -10.82
CA GLY A 86 14.79 6.27 -10.32
C GLY A 86 15.51 7.06 -9.20
N SER A 87 15.03 8.25 -8.84
CA SER A 87 15.49 8.98 -7.65
C SER A 87 14.56 8.79 -6.46
N TRP A 88 15.12 8.47 -5.30
CA TRP A 88 14.40 8.40 -4.03
C TRP A 88 14.16 9.77 -3.39
N SER A 89 14.71 10.86 -3.95
CA SER A 89 14.36 12.23 -3.50
C SER A 89 12.90 12.58 -3.77
N HIS A 90 12.28 11.91 -4.75
CA HIS A 90 10.86 12.02 -5.05
C HIS A 90 10.32 10.61 -5.29
N TYR A 91 9.63 10.08 -4.29
CA TYR A 91 9.04 8.74 -4.36
C TYR A 91 7.53 8.83 -4.15
N ARG A 92 6.84 7.73 -4.47
CA ARG A 92 5.41 7.55 -4.29
C ARG A 92 5.17 6.42 -3.33
N LEU A 93 4.15 6.58 -2.51
CA LEU A 93 3.68 5.61 -1.55
C LEU A 93 2.35 5.04 -2.04
N GLN A 94 2.13 3.75 -1.80
CA GLN A 94 0.84 3.12 -1.97
C GLN A 94 0.64 2.00 -0.96
N TRP A 95 -0.57 1.94 -0.42
CA TRP A 95 -1.02 0.88 0.46
C TRP A 95 -1.46 -0.36 -0.33
N PHE A 96 -1.10 -1.53 0.17
CA PHE A 96 -1.49 -2.83 -0.38
C PHE A 96 -2.00 -3.72 0.74
N TYR A 97 -3.10 -4.44 0.47
CA TYR A 97 -3.56 -5.55 1.30
C TYR A 97 -3.21 -6.89 0.65
N GLY A 98 -2.86 -7.89 1.47
CA GLY A 98 -2.74 -9.29 1.03
C GLY A 98 -2.63 -10.25 2.21
N GLU A 99 -2.89 -11.54 1.95
CA GLU A 99 -2.80 -12.60 2.97
C GLU A 99 -1.35 -13.05 3.22
N SER A 100 -0.43 -12.64 2.34
CA SER A 100 0.99 -12.96 2.41
C SER A 100 1.83 -11.80 1.88
N MET A 101 3.09 -11.75 2.31
CA MET A 101 4.04 -10.78 1.76
C MET A 101 4.30 -11.03 0.28
N GLU A 102 4.32 -12.30 -0.17
CA GLU A 102 4.44 -12.68 -1.57
C GLU A 102 3.36 -12.03 -2.44
N GLU A 103 2.11 -12.06 -2.00
CA GLU A 103 1.00 -11.43 -2.70
C GLU A 103 1.19 -9.90 -2.78
N ILE A 104 1.58 -9.27 -1.66
CA ILE A 104 1.81 -7.83 -1.59
C ILE A 104 2.91 -7.41 -2.55
N TYR A 105 4.08 -8.06 -2.52
CA TYR A 105 5.20 -7.71 -3.40
C TYR A 105 4.86 -7.94 -4.87
N THR A 106 4.06 -8.96 -5.18
CA THR A 106 3.56 -9.20 -6.56
C THR A 106 2.67 -8.04 -7.03
N LYS A 107 1.72 -7.58 -6.18
CA LYS A 107 0.87 -6.42 -6.49
C LYS A 107 1.67 -5.13 -6.62
N ALA A 108 2.64 -4.92 -5.73
CA ALA A 108 3.48 -3.73 -5.73
C ALA A 108 4.41 -3.65 -6.95
N ALA A 109 5.01 -4.77 -7.37
CA ALA A 109 5.83 -4.84 -8.57
C ALA A 109 5.04 -4.50 -9.84
N LYS A 110 3.80 -5.02 -9.94
CA LYS A 110 2.88 -4.68 -11.03
C LYS A 110 2.54 -3.19 -11.04
N TRP A 111 2.14 -2.65 -9.89
CA TRP A 111 1.85 -1.22 -9.74
C TRP A 111 3.02 -0.33 -10.14
N GLN A 112 4.23 -0.66 -9.70
CA GLN A 112 5.43 0.10 -10.03
C GLN A 112 5.70 0.10 -11.54
N THR A 113 5.57 -1.06 -12.18
CA THR A 113 5.76 -1.20 -13.63
C THR A 113 4.76 -0.31 -14.39
N GLU A 114 3.47 -0.42 -14.05
CA GLU A 114 2.40 0.41 -14.64
C GLU A 114 2.64 1.91 -14.41
N TYR A 115 3.12 2.29 -13.23
CA TYR A 115 3.44 3.68 -12.92
C TYR A 115 4.59 4.22 -13.79
N ILE A 116 5.68 3.46 -13.92
CA ILE A 116 6.84 3.84 -14.74
C ILE A 116 6.46 3.94 -16.21
N ASP A 117 5.71 2.98 -16.73
CA ASP A 117 5.31 2.98 -18.14
C ASP A 117 4.40 4.18 -18.45
N LYS A 118 3.43 4.47 -17.58
CA LYS A 118 2.60 5.69 -17.69
C LYS A 118 3.46 6.96 -17.67
N LYS A 119 4.51 7.02 -16.86
CA LYS A 119 5.42 8.17 -16.82
C LYS A 119 6.25 8.31 -18.09
N ARG A 120 6.71 7.19 -18.67
CA ARG A 120 7.42 7.17 -19.96
C ARG A 120 6.52 7.65 -21.10
N GLU A 121 5.28 7.17 -21.17
CA GLU A 121 4.30 7.63 -22.17
C GLU A 121 3.99 9.12 -22.05
N GLN A 122 3.85 9.63 -20.83
CA GLN A 122 3.66 11.06 -20.56
C GLN A 122 4.86 11.91 -21.00
N ALA A 123 6.09 11.41 -20.84
CA ALA A 123 7.28 12.10 -21.32
C ALA A 123 7.32 12.15 -22.86
N LEU A 124 7.08 11.02 -23.52
CA LEU A 124 7.09 10.90 -24.99
C LEU A 124 6.00 11.74 -25.67
N SER A 125 4.81 11.87 -25.06
CA SER A 125 3.72 12.71 -25.58
C SER A 125 4.00 14.21 -25.43
N LYS A 126 4.66 14.62 -24.35
CA LYS A 126 5.08 16.02 -24.17
C LYS A 126 6.12 16.46 -25.18
N GLU A 127 7.07 15.59 -25.53
CA GLU A 127 8.09 15.89 -26.55
C GLU A 127 7.47 16.11 -27.94
N LYS A 128 6.43 15.36 -28.30
CA LYS A 128 5.75 15.49 -29.61
C LYS A 128 4.89 16.74 -29.75
N THR A 129 4.54 17.41 -28.67
CA THR A 129 3.66 18.60 -28.67
C THR A 129 4.47 19.91 -28.58
N SER A 130 5.80 19.82 -28.42
CA SER A 130 6.70 20.96 -28.29
C SER A 130 7.48 21.27 -29.59
N CYS A 131 7.08 20.68 -30.72
CA CYS A 131 7.66 20.90 -32.04
C CYS A 131 6.66 21.55 -32.99
#